data_AF-A0A9C9X4X3-F1
#
_entry.id   AF-A0A9C9X4X3-F1
#
_cell.length_a   1.000
_cell.length_b   1.000
_cell.length_c   1.000
_cell.angle_alpha   90.00
_cell.angle_beta   90.00
_cell.angle_gamma   90.00
#
_symmetry.space_group_name_H-M   'P 1'
#
loop_
_entity.id
_entity.type
_entity.pdbx_description
1 polymer ?
#
loop_
_entity_poly.entity_id
_entity_poly.type
_entity_poly.pdbx_seq_one_letter_code
_entity_poly.pdbx_strand_id
1 'polypeptide(L)'
;MSSEQKYGNSAVVNPETGKIFYKSDLSGIDEIPEDIDEFPEKYIAIPHEDDLDLGRNLVFEFVRNYLPDQFENVRNIFRDRGAYRRYKFLLIKVGMLEAWYQFENDKTNSVLRKWCQENGLQLAD
;
A
#
# COMPACT_ATOMS: atom_id res chain seq x y z
N MET A 1 14.58 -20.10 -12.12
CA MET A 1 14.70 -19.21 -10.95
C MET A 1 13.47 -18.33 -10.95
N SER A 2 12.48 -18.66 -10.10
CA SER A 2 11.27 -17.86 -10.01
C SER A 2 11.62 -16.58 -9.27
N SER A 3 11.67 -15.47 -9.99
CA SER A 3 11.57 -14.15 -9.39
C SER A 3 10.26 -14.15 -8.60
N GLU A 4 10.37 -14.22 -7.27
CA GLU A 4 9.27 -13.90 -6.38
C GLU A 4 8.81 -12.50 -6.77
N GLN A 5 7.67 -12.41 -7.48
CA GLN A 5 6.95 -11.15 -7.58
C GLN A 5 6.44 -10.88 -6.15
N LYS A 6 7.31 -10.34 -5.30
CA LYS A 6 6.92 -9.73 -4.05
C LYS A 6 6.05 -8.55 -4.47
N TYR A 7 4.73 -8.71 -4.33
CA TYR A 7 3.84 -7.57 -4.28
C TYR A 7 4.38 -6.72 -3.14
N GLY A 8 4.99 -5.59 -3.48
CA GLY A 8 5.69 -4.74 -2.54
C GLY A 8 5.21 -3.32 -2.72
N ASN A 9 4.67 -2.77 -1.64
CA ASN A 9 4.32 -1.37 -1.57
C ASN A 9 5.57 -0.61 -1.11
N SER A 10 5.88 0.46 -1.81
CA SER A 10 7.03 1.31 -1.51
C SER A 10 6.60 2.76 -1.50
N ALA A 11 7.08 3.52 -0.52
CA ALA A 11 6.75 4.93 -0.37
C ALA A 11 7.99 5.74 -0.09
N VAL A 12 8.07 6.92 -0.69
CA VAL A 12 9.15 7.88 -0.45
C VAL A 12 8.57 9.28 -0.28
N VAL A 13 9.26 10.12 0.47
CA VAL A 13 8.89 11.53 0.63
C VAL A 13 10.04 12.41 0.24
N ASN A 14 9.76 13.46 -0.51
CA ASN A 14 10.71 14.54 -0.75
C ASN A 14 10.60 15.55 0.41
N PRO A 15 11.61 15.68 1.29
CA PRO A 15 11.54 16.55 2.46
C PRO A 15 11.64 18.05 2.12
N GLU A 16 12.16 18.42 0.94
CA GLU A 16 12.24 19.82 0.50
C GLU A 16 10.86 20.36 0.09
N THR A 17 10.05 19.51 -0.52
CA THR A 17 8.71 19.86 -1.04
C THR A 17 7.58 19.33 -0.17
N GLY A 18 7.84 18.37 0.72
CA GLY A 18 6.82 17.68 1.50
C GLY A 18 5.92 16.74 0.70
N LYS A 19 6.27 16.45 -0.57
CA LYS A 19 5.47 15.58 -1.44
C LYS A 19 5.79 14.12 -1.20
N ILE A 20 4.73 13.32 -1.03
CA ILE A 20 4.79 11.87 -0.86
C ILE A 20 4.55 11.21 -2.22
N PHE A 21 5.32 10.17 -2.52
CA PHE A 21 5.19 9.33 -3.69
C PHE A 21 5.02 7.87 -3.28
N TYR A 22 4.12 7.16 -3.93
CA TYR A 22 3.72 5.81 -3.55
C TYR A 22 3.67 4.86 -4.74
N LYS A 23 4.05 3.61 -4.49
CA LYS A 23 3.91 2.50 -5.42
C LYS A 23 3.18 1.35 -4.74
N SER A 24 2.17 0.82 -5.43
CA SER A 24 1.41 -0.37 -5.04
C SER A 24 1.30 -1.32 -6.23
N ASP A 25 1.92 -2.49 -6.13
CA ASP A 25 1.78 -3.53 -7.15
C ASP A 25 0.35 -4.09 -7.21
N LEU A 26 -0.41 -4.01 -6.11
CA LEU A 26 -1.78 -4.54 -6.04
C LEU A 26 -2.76 -3.65 -6.81
N SER A 27 -2.65 -2.34 -6.61
CA SER A 27 -3.46 -1.32 -7.26
C SER A 27 -2.88 -0.89 -8.61
N GLY A 28 -1.63 -1.24 -8.91
CA GLY A 28 -0.92 -0.81 -10.12
C GLY A 28 -0.55 0.67 -10.08
N ILE A 29 -0.46 1.26 -8.89
CA ILE A 29 -0.04 2.64 -8.67
C ILE A 29 1.48 2.67 -8.74
N ASP A 30 2.04 3.57 -9.55
CA ASP A 30 3.48 3.82 -9.62
C ASP A 30 3.71 5.33 -9.76
N GLU A 31 3.76 6.02 -8.63
CA GLU A 31 4.00 7.46 -8.58
C GLU A 31 5.46 7.79 -8.24
N ILE A 32 6.31 6.77 -8.03
CA ILE A 32 7.70 6.97 -7.66
C ILE A 32 8.44 7.65 -8.83
N PRO A 33 9.14 8.77 -8.58
CA PRO A 33 9.90 9.47 -9.61
C PRO A 33 11.03 8.59 -10.16
N GLU A 34 11.23 8.59 -11.48
CA GLU A 34 12.33 7.84 -12.11
C GLU A 34 13.70 8.38 -11.70
N ASP A 35 13.79 9.67 -11.36
CA ASP A 35 15.03 10.34 -10.92
C ASP A 35 15.47 9.95 -9.49
N ILE A 36 14.71 9.11 -8.80
CA ILE A 36 15.06 8.67 -7.45
C ILE A 36 16.37 7.88 -7.41
N ASP A 37 16.65 7.09 -8.44
CA ASP A 37 17.90 6.33 -8.56
C ASP A 37 19.10 7.26 -8.83
N GLU A 38 18.86 8.39 -9.50
CA GLU A 38 19.86 9.41 -9.79
C GLU A 38 20.12 10.32 -8.58
N PHE A 39 19.10 10.58 -7.76
CA PHE A 39 19.18 11.48 -6.61
C PHE A 39 18.55 10.89 -5.33
N PRO A 40 19.04 9.75 -4.82
CA PRO A 40 18.43 9.09 -3.66
C PRO A 40 18.49 9.94 -2.40
N GLU A 41 19.47 10.84 -2.28
CA GLU A 41 19.63 11.78 -1.17
C GLU A 41 18.54 12.86 -1.10
N LYS A 42 17.82 13.12 -2.20
CA LYS A 42 16.69 14.06 -2.23
C LYS A 42 15.41 13.46 -1.65
N TYR A 43 15.38 12.15 -1.42
CA TYR A 43 14.18 11.44 -0.99
C TYR A 43 14.46 10.65 0.28
N ILE A 44 13.51 10.68 1.21
CA ILE A 44 13.55 9.85 2.40
C ILE A 44 12.67 8.64 2.13
N ALA A 45 13.28 7.45 2.14
CA ALA A 45 12.56 6.20 2.05
C ALA A 45 11.72 5.99 3.31
N ILE A 46 10.42 5.80 3.12
CA ILE A 46 9.53 5.50 4.22
C ILE A 46 9.66 3.99 4.51
N PRO A 47 9.84 3.58 5.79
CA PRO A 47 10.01 2.18 6.15
C PRO A 47 8.83 1.30 5.67
N HIS A 48 9.13 0.02 5.47
CA HIS A 48 8.31 -0.94 4.74
C HIS A 48 6.95 -1.24 5.40
N GLU A 49 6.07 -1.89 4.62
CA GLU A 49 4.70 -2.32 4.95
C GLU A 49 4.47 -2.96 6.33
N ASP A 50 5.48 -3.61 6.91
CA ASP A 50 5.36 -4.26 8.23
C ASP A 50 5.40 -3.25 9.39
N ASP A 51 6.06 -2.11 9.21
CA ASP A 51 6.11 -1.03 10.20
C ASP A 51 4.90 -0.08 10.08
N LEU A 52 4.22 -0.08 8.93
CA LEU A 52 3.13 0.84 8.59
C LEU A 52 1.76 0.18 8.41
N ASP A 53 1.65 -1.13 8.64
CA ASP A 53 0.42 -1.93 8.48
C ASP A 53 -0.18 -1.94 7.04
N LEU A 54 0.57 -1.52 6.02
CA LEU A 54 0.09 -1.31 4.64
C LEU A 54 0.01 -2.58 3.79
N GLY A 55 0.37 -3.74 4.33
CA GLY A 55 0.29 -5.02 3.65
C GLY A 55 -0.97 -5.80 4.02
N ARG A 56 -0.77 -6.96 4.66
CA ARG A 56 -1.85 -7.90 5.01
C ARG A 56 -2.89 -7.32 5.98
N ASN A 57 -2.47 -6.43 6.88
CA ASN A 57 -3.37 -5.85 7.89
C ASN A 57 -4.41 -4.91 7.27
N LEU A 58 -4.00 -4.08 6.31
CA LEU A 58 -4.90 -3.25 5.51
C LEU A 58 -5.99 -4.07 4.80
N VAL A 59 -5.63 -5.23 4.25
CA VAL A 59 -6.59 -6.15 3.64
C VAL A 59 -7.65 -6.61 4.63
N PHE A 60 -7.24 -7.05 5.83
CA PHE A 60 -8.20 -7.49 6.84
C PHE A 60 -9.03 -6.35 7.42
N GLU A 61 -8.48 -5.15 7.51
CA GLU A 61 -9.24 -3.96 7.91
C GLU A 61 -10.36 -3.68 6.91
N PHE A 62 -10.04 -3.64 5.61
CA PHE A 62 -11.05 -3.46 4.57
C PHE A 62 -12.13 -4.54 4.63
N VAL A 63 -11.72 -5.82 4.68
CA VAL A 63 -12.68 -6.93 4.67
C VAL A 63 -13.56 -6.91 5.91
N ARG A 64 -13.02 -6.56 7.08
CA ARG A 64 -13.82 -6.40 8.30
C ARG A 64 -14.88 -5.30 8.15
N ASN A 65 -14.56 -4.20 7.49
CA ASN A 65 -15.45 -3.05 7.36
C ASN A 65 -16.48 -3.18 6.21
N TYR A 66 -16.08 -3.75 5.07
CA TYR A 66 -16.87 -3.73 3.84
C TYR A 66 -17.36 -5.11 3.39
N LEU A 67 -16.69 -6.19 3.81
CA LEU A 67 -16.98 -7.57 3.38
C LEU A 67 -16.96 -8.56 4.56
N PRO A 68 -17.68 -8.30 5.67
CA PRO A 68 -17.56 -9.11 6.89
C PRO A 68 -17.90 -10.60 6.64
N ASP A 69 -18.86 -10.87 5.74
CA ASP A 69 -19.23 -12.23 5.35
C ASP A 69 -18.13 -12.98 4.59
N GLN A 70 -17.19 -12.25 3.97
CA GLN A 70 -16.03 -12.83 3.27
C GLN A 70 -14.80 -12.92 4.17
N PHE A 71 -14.86 -12.49 5.43
CA PHE A 71 -13.69 -12.41 6.31
C PHE A 71 -12.96 -13.75 6.45
N GLU A 72 -13.69 -14.84 6.73
CA GLU A 72 -13.08 -16.17 6.84
C GLU A 72 -12.55 -16.70 5.51
N ASN A 73 -13.21 -16.36 4.40
CA ASN A 73 -12.73 -16.71 3.05
C ASN A 73 -11.40 -16.01 2.75
N VAL A 74 -11.31 -14.71 3.01
CA VAL A 74 -10.07 -13.94 2.84
C VAL A 74 -8.99 -14.43 3.79
N ARG A 75 -9.32 -14.73 5.04
CA ARG A 75 -8.38 -15.34 5.98
C ARG A 75 -7.75 -16.61 5.41
N ASN A 76 -8.55 -17.47 4.78
CA ASN A 76 -8.05 -18.67 4.11
C ASN A 76 -7.20 -18.36 2.88
N ILE A 77 -7.59 -17.39 2.04
CA ILE A 77 -6.81 -16.96 0.88
C ILE A 77 -5.37 -16.57 1.30
N PHE A 78 -5.23 -15.86 2.42
CA PHE A 78 -3.95 -15.39 2.95
C PHE A 78 -3.13 -16.45 3.72
N ARG A 79 -3.57 -17.72 3.74
CA ARG A 79 -2.75 -18.83 4.25
C ARG A 79 -1.82 -19.42 3.20
N ASP A 80 -2.07 -19.14 1.93
CA ASP A 80 -1.39 -19.75 0.80
C ASP A 80 -0.60 -18.72 -0.03
N ARG A 81 0.30 -19.21 -0.89
CA ARG A 81 1.01 -18.37 -1.87
C ARG A 81 0.04 -17.79 -2.91
N GLY A 82 0.30 -16.56 -3.36
CA GLY A 82 -0.55 -15.89 -4.35
C GLY A 82 -1.87 -15.35 -3.78
N ALA A 83 -1.92 -15.08 -2.48
CA ALA A 83 -3.07 -14.54 -1.77
C ALA A 83 -3.60 -13.24 -2.41
N TYR A 84 -2.70 -12.30 -2.74
CA TYR A 84 -3.08 -11.01 -3.34
C TYR A 84 -3.80 -11.14 -4.69
N ARG A 85 -3.35 -12.03 -5.57
CA ARG A 85 -4.03 -12.30 -6.84
C ARG A 85 -5.44 -12.87 -6.63
N ARG A 86 -5.59 -13.80 -5.68
CA ARG A 86 -6.89 -14.40 -5.34
C ARG A 86 -7.82 -13.41 -4.65
N TYR A 87 -7.27 -12.54 -3.79
CA TYR A 87 -8.00 -11.46 -3.15
C TYR A 87 -8.51 -10.45 -4.18
N LYS A 88 -7.66 -10.01 -5.12
CA LYS A 88 -8.08 -9.14 -6.24
C LYS A 88 -9.20 -9.77 -7.06
N PHE A 89 -9.12 -11.07 -7.33
CA PHE A 89 -10.18 -11.80 -8.03
C PHE A 89 -11.49 -11.84 -7.22
N LEU A 90 -11.42 -12.04 -5.90
CA LEU A 90 -12.58 -11.96 -5.01
C LEU A 90 -13.23 -10.57 -5.08
N LEU A 91 -12.44 -9.49 -4.98
CA LEU A 91 -12.92 -8.12 -5.05
C LEU A 91 -13.63 -7.81 -6.36
N ILE A 92 -13.08 -8.27 -7.50
CA ILE A 92 -13.73 -8.17 -8.81
C ILE A 92 -15.09 -8.88 -8.78
N LYS A 93 -15.12 -10.11 -8.26
CA LYS A 93 -16.34 -10.94 -8.22
C LYS A 93 -17.45 -10.29 -7.39
N VAL A 94 -17.11 -9.60 -6.30
CA VAL A 94 -18.08 -8.95 -5.41
C VAL A 94 -18.28 -7.46 -5.73
N GLY A 95 -17.65 -6.94 -6.79
CA GLY A 95 -17.80 -5.54 -7.21
C GLY A 95 -17.15 -4.51 -6.26
N MET A 96 -16.17 -4.92 -5.45
CA MET A 96 -15.51 -4.07 -4.46
C MET A 96 -14.08 -3.66 -4.83
N LEU A 97 -13.66 -3.88 -6.08
CA LEU A 97 -12.30 -3.54 -6.51
C LEU A 97 -12.02 -2.04 -6.42
N GLU A 98 -12.92 -1.19 -6.91
CA GLU A 98 -12.75 0.27 -6.84
C GLU A 98 -12.78 0.78 -5.41
N ALA A 99 -13.67 0.23 -4.57
CA ALA A 99 -13.73 0.57 -3.15
C ALA A 99 -12.44 0.18 -2.42
N TRP A 100 -11.83 -0.95 -2.78
CA TRP A 100 -10.52 -1.34 -2.27
C TRP A 100 -9.43 -0.34 -2.67
N TYR A 101 -9.38 0.09 -3.93
CA TYR A 101 -8.37 1.07 -4.38
C TYR A 101 -8.49 2.41 -3.65
N GLN A 102 -9.71 2.91 -3.46
CA GLN A 102 -9.94 4.13 -2.69
C GLN A 102 -9.51 3.96 -1.23
N PHE A 103 -9.93 2.86 -0.59
CA PHE A 103 -9.58 2.58 0.80
C PHE A 103 -8.06 2.42 0.99
N GLU A 104 -7.39 1.70 0.09
CA GLU A 104 -5.94 1.52 0.12
C GLU A 104 -5.24 2.88 -0.02
N ASN A 105 -5.65 3.70 -0.98
CA ASN A 105 -5.07 5.02 -1.21
C ASN A 105 -5.25 5.95 -0.01
N ASP A 106 -6.46 6.03 0.55
CA ASP A 106 -6.76 6.92 1.67
C ASP A 106 -6.00 6.53 2.94
N LYS A 107 -5.96 5.23 3.24
CA LYS A 107 -5.22 4.71 4.39
C LYS A 107 -3.72 4.88 4.22
N THR A 108 -3.20 4.57 3.04
CA THR A 108 -1.79 4.78 2.71
C THR A 108 -1.42 6.24 2.91
N ASN A 109 -2.15 7.17 2.28
CA ASN A 109 -1.90 8.60 2.44
C ASN A 109 -1.96 9.05 3.90
N SER A 110 -2.96 8.60 4.67
CA SER A 110 -3.06 8.97 6.08
C SER A 110 -1.88 8.45 6.91
N VAL A 111 -1.43 7.21 6.68
CA VAL A 111 -0.31 6.60 7.42
C VAL A 111 1.00 7.28 7.05
N LEU A 112 1.25 7.52 5.76
CA LEU A 112 2.46 8.19 5.28
C LEU A 112 2.53 9.64 5.78
N ARG A 113 1.41 10.37 5.78
CA ARG A 113 1.34 11.73 6.34
C ARG A 113 1.64 11.73 7.84
N LYS A 114 1.08 10.78 8.59
CA LYS A 114 1.35 10.65 10.03
C LYS A 114 2.83 10.35 10.30
N TRP A 115 3.43 9.42 9.56
CA TRP A 115 4.85 9.10 9.68
C TRP A 115 5.72 10.33 9.42
N CYS A 116 5.42 11.10 8.38
CA CYS A 116 6.15 12.34 8.09
C CYS A 116 6.09 13.34 9.24
N GLN A 117 4.92 13.54 9.84
CA GLN A 117 4.75 14.42 11.01
C GLN A 117 5.54 13.93 12.22
N GLU A 118 5.52 12.63 12.51
CA GLU A 118 6.29 12.02 13.61
C GLU A 118 7.81 12.16 13.41
N ASN A 119 8.26 12.24 12.16
CA ASN A 119 9.67 12.45 11.79
C ASN A 119 10.04 13.92 11.59
N GLY A 120 9.12 14.86 11.88
CA GLY A 120 9.37 16.30 11.78
C GLY A 120 9.43 16.85 10.34
N LEU A 121 8.91 16.11 9.36
CA LEU A 121 8.85 16.53 7.98
C LEU A 121 7.65 17.45 7.76
N GLN A 122 7.88 18.60 7.12
CA GLN A 122 6.82 19.51 6.71
C GLN A 122 6.18 18.99 5.43
N LEU A 123 4.91 18.63 5.49
CA LEU A 123 4.14 18.20 4.33
C LEU A 123 3.57 19.43 3.62
N ALA A 124 3.66 19.46 2.29
CA ALA A 124 2.87 20.39 1.50
C ALA A 124 1.41 19.89 1.46
N ASP A 125 0.46 20.82 1.59
CA ASP A 125 -0.98 20.53 1.60
C ASP A 125 -1.47 20.03 0.23
#